data_AF-A0A6J7NWT5-F1
#
_entry.id   AF-A0A6J7NWT5-F1
#
_cell.length_a   1.000
_cell.length_b   1.000
_cell.length_c   1.000
_cell.angle_alpha   90.00
_cell.angle_beta   90.00
_cell.angle_gamma   90.00
#
_symmetry.space_group_name_H-M   'P 1'
#
loop_
_entity.id
_entity.type
_entity.pdbx_description
1 polymer ?
#
loop_
_entity_poly.entity_id
_entity_poly.type
_entity_poly.pdbx_seq_one_letter_code
_entity_poly.pdbx_strand_id
1 'polypeptide(L)'
;MVKNSLFTPISVGQKSLSHRVVLAPMTRARACPITLGPTKDTVTYYEQRASDGGLLISEAIHISPEATPTWTIYSTVRENGGQVPGIWTLDQTIAWQEVTEAVHTKGGVISCQLLHTGRVAQPGIGEHPIVRQTTAPLPPVSSSATPLEQSDQPGDYNWDQIAKLPRALETAEISRLVQDYCLAARNAHKAGFDYVEIHAAHGYLIEQFMCDGVNKREDHYGGSKENRCRLLFEIIEALVAELGPDRVAIRLSPTTINPATGKLYQMYFGVTSSDAEDLWDYAIQKLNAYPLAYLLLTEPRVGALSVLPLDDPSIHQPLRNARFRTLYGGVLIGAGGFTPSSALEAVGANAYDMIAFGRWFLSNPDLPERLLLGSPLNLYDRATFYGGGSVGYTDYPEFSHKQNETVSHYELIEQNLIRAAKNSK
;
A
#
# COMPACT_ATOMS: atom_id res chain seq x y z
N MET A 1 -8.45 8.99 -33.41
CA MET A 1 -8.63 8.97 -31.94
C MET A 1 -7.53 8.09 -31.36
N VAL A 2 -6.67 8.63 -30.51
CA VAL A 2 -5.70 7.81 -29.75
C VAL A 2 -6.53 6.90 -28.84
N LYS A 3 -6.36 5.57 -28.94
CA LYS A 3 -7.04 4.60 -28.08
C LYS A 3 -6.64 4.92 -26.64
N ASN A 4 -7.61 5.23 -25.76
CA ASN A 4 -7.32 5.50 -24.35
C ASN A 4 -6.82 4.21 -23.70
N SER A 5 -5.50 4.10 -23.53
CA SER A 5 -4.84 2.87 -23.12
C SER A 5 -5.29 2.42 -21.73
N LEU A 6 -5.67 3.35 -20.85
CA LEU A 6 -6.19 3.06 -19.51
C LEU A 6 -7.48 2.24 -19.50
N PHE A 7 -8.28 2.26 -20.56
CA PHE A 7 -9.56 1.53 -20.66
C PHE A 7 -9.49 0.41 -21.68
N THR A 8 -8.31 -0.20 -21.78
CA THR A 8 -8.12 -1.44 -22.52
C THR A 8 -8.04 -2.61 -21.56
N PRO A 9 -8.73 -3.73 -21.84
CA PRO A 9 -8.66 -4.91 -20.98
C PRO A 9 -7.24 -5.42 -20.77
N ILE A 10 -7.01 -6.07 -19.63
CA ILE A 10 -5.76 -6.72 -19.27
C ILE A 10 -6.04 -7.96 -18.42
N SER A 11 -5.25 -9.02 -18.60
CA SER A 11 -5.24 -10.16 -17.68
C SER A 11 -4.23 -9.93 -16.57
N VAL A 12 -4.68 -10.06 -15.33
CA VAL A 12 -3.83 -10.05 -14.13
C VAL A 12 -4.04 -11.40 -13.47
N GLY A 13 -2.98 -12.18 -13.28
CA GLY A 13 -3.11 -13.58 -12.90
C GLY A 13 -4.20 -14.31 -13.71
N GLN A 14 -5.22 -14.82 -13.01
CA GLN A 14 -6.35 -15.54 -13.62
C GLN A 14 -7.60 -14.67 -13.86
N LYS A 15 -7.56 -13.36 -13.63
CA LYS A 15 -8.70 -12.46 -13.84
C LYS A 15 -8.49 -11.57 -15.05
N SER A 16 -9.56 -11.39 -15.81
CA SER A 16 -9.63 -10.39 -16.89
C SER A 16 -10.24 -9.11 -16.33
N LEU A 17 -9.47 -8.02 -16.38
CA LEU A 17 -9.87 -6.69 -15.96
C LEU A 17 -10.30 -5.88 -17.19
N SER A 18 -11.25 -4.97 -17.00
CA SER A 18 -11.81 -4.12 -18.06
C SER A 18 -10.99 -2.84 -18.29
N HIS A 19 -10.25 -2.40 -17.27
CA HIS A 19 -9.42 -1.21 -17.30
C HIS A 19 -8.16 -1.36 -16.43
N ARG A 20 -7.27 -0.37 -16.56
CA ARG A 20 -5.91 -0.34 -15.97
C ARG A 20 -5.78 0.69 -14.84
N VAL A 21 -6.90 1.21 -14.35
CA VAL A 21 -7.02 2.08 -13.17
C VAL A 21 -7.23 1.23 -11.92
N VAL A 22 -6.35 1.34 -10.93
CA VAL A 22 -6.34 0.50 -9.72
C VAL A 22 -6.52 1.38 -8.46
N LEU A 23 -7.30 0.92 -7.47
CA LEU A 23 -7.28 1.53 -6.14
C LEU A 23 -6.00 1.11 -5.43
N ALA A 24 -5.12 2.09 -5.13
CA ALA A 24 -3.92 1.81 -4.37
C ALA A 24 -4.26 1.47 -2.90
N PRO A 25 -3.46 0.62 -2.24
CA PRO A 25 -3.65 0.31 -0.83
C PRO A 25 -3.41 1.56 0.05
N MET A 26 -4.38 1.87 0.92
CA MET A 26 -4.38 3.08 1.74
C MET A 26 -4.90 2.81 3.16
N THR A 27 -4.03 2.78 4.16
CA THR A 27 -4.44 2.75 5.57
C THR A 27 -5.35 3.92 5.90
N ARG A 28 -6.55 3.64 6.44
CA ARG A 28 -7.52 4.67 6.83
C ARG A 28 -7.72 4.76 8.34
N ALA A 29 -7.21 3.79 9.09
CA ALA A 29 -7.33 3.69 10.55
C ALA A 29 -8.80 3.72 11.06
N ARG A 30 -9.71 3.07 10.31
CA ARG A 30 -11.16 3.00 10.58
C ARG A 30 -11.65 1.57 10.87
N ALA A 31 -10.76 0.68 11.32
CA ALA A 31 -11.16 -0.66 11.76
C ALA A 31 -12.01 -0.60 13.04
N CYS A 32 -12.82 -1.62 13.26
CA CYS A 32 -13.62 -1.77 14.46
C CYS A 32 -12.72 -1.85 15.70
N PRO A 33 -12.92 -1.01 16.74
CA PRO A 33 -12.06 -0.99 17.91
C PRO A 33 -12.21 -2.19 18.84
N ILE A 34 -13.20 -3.06 18.60
CA ILE A 34 -13.42 -4.27 19.39
C ILE A 34 -12.78 -5.47 18.70
N THR A 35 -12.93 -5.59 17.38
CA THR A 35 -12.54 -6.79 16.63
C THR A 35 -11.25 -6.61 15.81
N LEU A 36 -10.83 -5.36 15.59
CA LEU A 36 -9.82 -4.99 14.59
C LEU A 36 -10.15 -5.53 13.19
N GLY A 37 -11.43 -5.69 12.87
CA GLY A 37 -11.92 -6.04 11.53
C GLY A 37 -12.55 -4.82 10.81
N PRO A 38 -12.95 -4.98 9.55
CA PRO A 38 -13.77 -4.01 8.83
C PRO A 38 -15.04 -3.58 9.58
N THR A 39 -15.47 -2.36 9.32
CA THR A 39 -16.78 -1.84 9.76
C THR A 39 -17.75 -1.76 8.57
N LYS A 40 -19.02 -1.43 8.83
CA LYS A 40 -19.99 -1.15 7.75
C LYS A 40 -19.52 -0.04 6.81
N ASP A 41 -18.88 1.00 7.34
CA ASP A 41 -18.29 2.06 6.51
C ASP A 41 -17.14 1.52 5.65
N THR A 42 -16.39 0.54 6.12
CA THR A 42 -15.38 -0.16 5.31
C THR A 42 -16.01 -0.91 4.14
N VAL A 43 -17.13 -1.61 4.36
CA VAL A 43 -17.87 -2.28 3.27
C VAL A 43 -18.32 -1.25 2.23
N THR A 44 -19.02 -0.19 2.66
CA THR A 44 -19.47 0.91 1.79
C THR A 44 -18.31 1.56 1.03
N TYR A 45 -17.16 1.78 1.69
CA TYR A 45 -16.00 2.41 1.08
C TYR A 45 -15.45 1.63 -0.11
N TYR A 46 -15.30 0.31 0.02
CA TYR A 46 -14.84 -0.52 -1.08
C TYR A 46 -15.93 -0.76 -2.13
N GLU A 47 -17.20 -0.91 -1.72
CA GLU A 47 -18.33 -1.03 -2.65
C GLU A 47 -18.41 0.19 -3.58
N GLN A 48 -18.33 1.40 -3.05
CA GLN A 48 -18.35 2.65 -3.82
C GLN A 48 -17.23 2.74 -4.87
N ARG A 49 -16.09 2.09 -4.63
CA ARG A 49 -14.91 2.14 -5.50
C ARG A 49 -14.83 0.95 -6.46
N ALA A 50 -15.69 -0.04 -6.27
CA ALA A 50 -15.76 -1.20 -7.14
C ALA A 50 -16.46 -0.84 -8.45
N SER A 51 -15.87 -1.28 -9.54
CA SER A 51 -16.42 -1.16 -10.89
C SER A 51 -16.17 -2.49 -11.61
N ASP A 52 -17.00 -2.78 -12.61
CA ASP A 52 -16.94 -4.04 -13.35
C ASP A 52 -15.56 -4.21 -14.01
N GLY A 53 -14.85 -5.27 -13.65
CA GLY A 53 -13.48 -5.52 -14.11
C GLY A 53 -12.42 -4.55 -13.57
N GLY A 54 -12.69 -3.82 -12.49
CA GLY A 54 -11.72 -2.97 -11.79
C GLY A 54 -10.97 -3.72 -10.69
N LEU A 55 -9.67 -3.41 -10.51
CA LEU A 55 -8.86 -3.96 -9.41
C LEU A 55 -8.78 -2.97 -8.25
N LEU A 56 -9.11 -3.46 -7.05
CA LEU A 56 -8.90 -2.78 -5.79
C LEU A 56 -7.81 -3.49 -4.98
N ILE A 57 -6.97 -2.73 -4.29
CA ILE A 57 -6.03 -3.27 -3.30
C ILE A 57 -6.45 -2.70 -1.95
N SER A 58 -6.70 -3.57 -0.98
CA SER A 58 -7.15 -3.18 0.35
C SER A 58 -6.13 -2.26 1.02
N GLU A 59 -6.56 -1.52 2.03
CA GLU A 59 -5.65 -0.98 3.03
C GLU A 59 -4.74 -2.09 3.60
N ALA A 60 -3.63 -1.70 4.21
CA ALA A 60 -2.74 -2.67 4.83
C ALA A 60 -3.46 -3.43 5.96
N ILE A 61 -3.52 -4.76 5.81
CA ILE A 61 -4.14 -5.71 6.73
C ILE A 61 -3.02 -6.44 7.46
N HIS A 62 -3.05 -6.37 8.79
CA HIS A 62 -1.95 -6.88 9.60
C HIS A 62 -2.08 -8.38 9.81
N ILE A 63 -0.95 -9.10 9.70
CA ILE A 63 -0.95 -10.58 9.70
C ILE A 63 -1.02 -11.20 11.10
N SER A 64 -0.72 -10.44 12.14
CA SER A 64 -0.65 -10.91 13.53
C SER A 64 -0.65 -9.73 14.52
N PRO A 65 -0.79 -9.99 15.84
CA PRO A 65 -0.56 -8.96 16.85
C PRO A 65 0.85 -8.35 16.78
N GLU A 66 1.90 -9.16 16.57
CA GLU A 66 3.29 -8.71 16.41
C GLU A 66 3.49 -7.77 15.21
N ALA A 67 2.68 -7.94 14.17
CA ALA A 67 2.70 -7.11 12.98
C ALA A 67 2.07 -5.72 13.19
N THR A 68 1.24 -5.57 14.23
CA THR A 68 0.24 -4.49 14.31
C THR A 68 0.76 -3.27 15.08
N PRO A 69 0.74 -2.08 14.47
CA PRO A 69 1.10 -0.84 15.13
C PRO A 69 -0.08 -0.27 15.92
N THR A 70 0.23 0.46 17.00
CA THR A 70 -0.71 1.43 17.60
C THR A 70 -0.32 2.82 17.10
N TRP A 71 -0.93 3.26 15.98
CA TRP A 71 -0.57 4.52 15.35
C TRP A 71 -0.95 5.72 16.23
N THR A 72 0.05 6.47 16.69
CA THR A 72 -0.16 7.78 17.35
C THR A 72 0.36 8.95 16.51
N ILE A 73 0.91 8.64 15.33
CA ILE A 73 1.62 9.60 14.45
C ILE A 73 0.70 10.53 13.67
N TYR A 74 -0.56 10.13 13.55
CA TYR A 74 -1.56 10.91 12.85
C TYR A 74 -2.32 11.68 13.92
N SER A 75 -2.29 13.01 13.84
CA SER A 75 -2.95 13.87 14.82
C SER A 75 -4.39 13.46 15.06
N THR A 76 -5.13 13.18 13.99
CA THR A 76 -6.51 12.71 14.06
C THR A 76 -6.67 11.37 14.75
N VAL A 77 -5.74 10.42 14.59
CA VAL A 77 -5.78 9.13 15.28
C VAL A 77 -5.42 9.31 16.76
N ARG A 78 -4.44 10.16 17.07
CA ARG A 78 -4.07 10.50 18.45
C ARG A 78 -5.21 11.20 19.20
N GLU A 79 -5.92 12.10 18.53
CA GLU A 79 -6.96 12.93 19.13
C GLU A 79 -8.32 12.23 19.18
N ASN A 80 -8.69 11.49 18.13
CA ASN A 80 -10.02 10.90 17.98
C ASN A 80 -10.02 9.36 18.09
N GLY A 81 -8.86 8.75 18.26
CA GLY A 81 -8.70 7.31 18.14
C GLY A 81 -8.75 6.83 16.68
N GLY A 82 -8.33 5.59 16.48
CA GLY A 82 -8.34 4.93 15.19
C GLY A 82 -7.63 3.59 15.30
N GLN A 83 -8.07 2.62 14.50
CA GLN A 83 -7.56 1.26 14.55
C GLN A 83 -7.30 0.75 13.14
N VAL A 84 -6.30 -0.11 13.00
CA VAL A 84 -5.98 -0.76 11.73
C VAL A 84 -6.50 -2.19 11.70
N PRO A 85 -6.88 -2.69 10.53
CA PRO A 85 -7.46 -4.01 10.45
C PRO A 85 -6.41 -5.11 10.50
N GLY A 86 -6.83 -6.26 11.02
CA GLY A 86 -6.12 -7.53 11.03
C GLY A 86 -6.81 -8.61 10.21
N ILE A 87 -6.15 -9.76 10.05
CA ILE A 87 -6.73 -10.98 9.47
C ILE A 87 -6.16 -12.29 10.07
N TRP A 88 -5.89 -12.27 11.38
CA TRP A 88 -5.42 -13.45 12.12
C TRP A 88 -6.52 -14.16 12.92
N THR A 89 -7.70 -13.56 13.05
CA THR A 89 -8.85 -14.18 13.72
C THR A 89 -9.98 -14.56 12.76
N LEU A 90 -10.84 -15.47 13.19
CA LEU A 90 -12.05 -15.84 12.44
C LEU A 90 -13.00 -14.64 12.28
N ASP A 91 -13.22 -13.86 13.34
CA ASP A 91 -14.11 -12.69 13.29
C ASP A 91 -13.61 -11.63 12.30
N GLN A 92 -12.31 -11.40 12.24
CA GLN A 92 -11.70 -10.53 11.23
C GLN A 92 -11.90 -11.07 9.82
N THR A 93 -11.75 -12.39 9.64
CA THR A 93 -11.95 -13.07 8.36
C THR A 93 -13.39 -12.91 7.86
N ILE A 94 -14.37 -13.16 8.74
CA ILE A 94 -15.80 -13.00 8.43
C ILE A 94 -16.12 -11.54 8.09
N ALA A 95 -15.60 -10.58 8.86
CA ALA A 95 -15.82 -9.16 8.58
C ALA A 95 -15.21 -8.71 7.23
N TRP A 96 -14.08 -9.29 6.81
CA TRP A 96 -13.53 -9.06 5.47
C TRP A 96 -14.34 -9.71 4.36
N GLN A 97 -15.05 -10.80 4.63
CA GLN A 97 -15.92 -11.44 3.66
C GLN A 97 -17.06 -10.52 3.20
N GLU A 98 -17.64 -9.73 4.11
CA GLU A 98 -18.65 -8.72 3.75
C GLU A 98 -18.09 -7.68 2.76
N VAL A 99 -16.83 -7.29 2.92
CA VAL A 99 -16.16 -6.33 2.03
C VAL A 99 -15.96 -6.91 0.64
N THR A 100 -15.40 -8.13 0.55
CA THR A 100 -15.12 -8.76 -0.74
C THR A 100 -16.41 -9.10 -1.49
N GLU A 101 -17.46 -9.53 -0.79
CA GLU A 101 -18.78 -9.79 -1.39
C GLU A 101 -19.38 -8.53 -2.00
N ALA A 102 -19.27 -7.39 -1.32
CA ALA A 102 -19.75 -6.11 -1.84
C ALA A 102 -18.97 -5.68 -3.11
N VAL A 103 -17.65 -5.89 -3.13
CA VAL A 103 -16.82 -5.61 -4.32
C VAL A 103 -17.17 -6.54 -5.48
N HIS A 104 -17.31 -7.84 -5.21
CA HIS A 104 -17.64 -8.85 -6.23
C HIS A 104 -19.03 -8.65 -6.81
N THR A 105 -19.99 -8.19 -6.01
CA THR A 105 -21.35 -7.84 -6.49
C THR A 105 -21.32 -6.75 -7.57
N LYS A 106 -20.32 -5.87 -7.55
CA LYS A 106 -20.09 -4.83 -8.57
C LYS A 106 -19.21 -5.30 -9.73
N GLY A 107 -18.82 -6.58 -9.77
CA GLY A 107 -17.89 -7.12 -10.77
C GLY A 107 -16.42 -6.73 -10.53
N GLY A 108 -16.11 -6.13 -9.37
CA GLY A 108 -14.75 -5.77 -9.01
C GLY A 108 -13.91 -6.97 -8.60
N VAL A 109 -12.59 -6.78 -8.63
CA VAL A 109 -11.57 -7.73 -8.16
C VAL A 109 -10.83 -7.06 -7.00
N ILE A 110 -10.52 -7.80 -5.93
CA ILE A 110 -9.87 -7.23 -4.76
C ILE A 110 -8.68 -8.06 -4.26
N SER A 111 -7.58 -7.35 -3.95
CA SER A 111 -6.35 -7.89 -3.39
C SER A 111 -6.21 -7.52 -1.91
N CYS A 112 -5.86 -8.50 -1.06
CA CYS A 112 -5.56 -8.29 0.36
C CYS A 112 -4.09 -7.90 0.53
N GLN A 113 -3.80 -6.67 0.95
CA GLN A 113 -2.43 -6.26 1.24
C GLN A 113 -2.00 -6.72 2.65
N LEU A 114 -1.14 -7.73 2.75
CA LEU A 114 -0.63 -8.26 4.01
C LEU A 114 0.59 -7.47 4.49
N LEU A 115 0.52 -7.00 5.72
CA LEU A 115 1.56 -6.18 6.32
C LEU A 115 2.06 -6.71 7.67
N HIS A 116 3.38 -6.69 7.84
CA HIS A 116 4.05 -6.71 9.13
C HIS A 116 4.89 -5.44 9.28
N THR A 117 4.56 -4.57 10.24
CA THR A 117 5.21 -3.24 10.33
C THR A 117 6.61 -3.26 10.96
N GLY A 118 6.97 -4.35 11.66
CA GLY A 118 8.31 -4.55 12.19
C GLY A 118 8.64 -3.53 13.27
N ARG A 119 9.78 -2.83 13.17
CA ARG A 119 10.22 -1.84 14.19
C ARG A 119 9.31 -0.62 14.34
N VAL A 120 8.32 -0.47 13.46
CA VAL A 120 7.31 0.58 13.50
C VAL A 120 6.13 0.20 14.39
N ALA A 121 5.92 -1.11 14.63
CA ALA A 121 4.92 -1.59 15.58
C ALA A 121 5.24 -1.14 17.01
N GLN A 122 4.26 -1.17 17.90
CA GLN A 122 4.38 -0.68 19.27
C GLN A 122 3.79 -1.68 20.26
N PRO A 123 4.39 -1.87 21.45
CA PRO A 123 3.98 -2.94 22.38
C PRO A 123 2.56 -2.76 22.93
N GLY A 124 1.98 -1.55 22.80
CA GLY A 124 0.64 -1.22 23.27
C GLY A 124 -0.47 -2.08 22.68
N ILE A 125 -0.26 -2.74 21.53
CA ILE A 125 -1.22 -3.71 20.99
C ILE A 125 -1.49 -4.88 21.96
N GLY A 126 -0.53 -5.20 22.84
CA GLY A 126 -0.68 -6.22 23.88
C GLY A 126 -1.80 -5.93 24.89
N GLU A 127 -2.21 -4.67 25.04
CA GLU A 127 -3.31 -4.27 25.92
C GLU A 127 -4.69 -4.44 25.27
N HIS A 128 -4.75 -4.63 23.94
CA HIS A 128 -6.02 -4.78 23.24
C HIS A 128 -6.73 -6.07 23.69
N PRO A 129 -8.06 -6.06 23.95
CA PRO A 129 -8.77 -7.20 24.52
C PRO A 129 -8.57 -8.53 23.77
N ILE A 130 -8.56 -8.51 22.43
CA ILE A 130 -8.34 -9.70 21.60
C ILE A 130 -6.91 -10.24 21.63
N VAL A 131 -5.94 -9.46 22.16
CA VAL A 131 -4.52 -9.81 22.21
C VAL A 131 -4.09 -10.17 23.63
N ARG A 132 -4.56 -9.43 24.64
CA ARG A 132 -4.19 -9.59 26.05
C ARG A 132 -4.41 -11.01 26.60
N GLN A 133 -5.33 -11.76 25.99
CA GLN A 133 -5.68 -13.13 26.38
C GLN A 133 -4.92 -14.20 25.58
N THR A 134 -3.97 -13.81 24.72
CA THR A 134 -3.24 -14.70 23.82
C THR A 134 -1.78 -14.84 24.23
N THR A 135 -1.11 -15.89 23.74
CA THR A 135 0.35 -16.05 23.84
C THR A 135 1.07 -15.58 22.57
N ALA A 136 0.42 -14.75 21.75
CA ALA A 136 1.01 -14.26 20.52
C ALA A 136 2.26 -13.40 20.84
N PRO A 137 3.34 -13.53 20.04
CA PRO A 137 4.48 -12.62 20.14
C PRO A 137 4.05 -11.16 20.02
N LEU A 138 4.76 -10.26 20.71
CA LEU A 138 4.45 -8.85 20.77
C LEU A 138 5.54 -7.99 20.11
N PRO A 139 5.16 -6.87 19.50
CA PRO A 139 6.10 -5.93 18.89
C PRO A 139 6.84 -5.05 19.91
N PRO A 140 7.86 -4.28 19.48
CA PRO A 140 8.42 -4.24 18.12
C PRO A 140 9.51 -5.28 17.89
N VAL A 141 9.52 -5.86 16.70
CA VAL A 141 10.58 -6.75 16.20
C VAL A 141 11.12 -6.27 14.86
N SER A 142 12.35 -6.64 14.54
CA SER A 142 12.98 -6.28 13.25
C SER A 142 14.06 -7.28 12.85
N SER A 143 14.73 -7.02 11.73
CA SER A 143 15.92 -7.76 11.30
C SER A 143 17.07 -7.62 12.31
N SER A 144 17.21 -6.46 12.96
CA SER A 144 18.23 -6.16 13.96
C SER A 144 17.70 -5.19 15.02
N ALA A 145 18.42 -5.04 16.14
CA ALA A 145 18.09 -4.10 17.21
C ALA A 145 18.47 -2.65 16.83
N THR A 146 17.97 -2.18 15.67
CA THR A 146 18.23 -0.84 15.14
C THR A 146 16.99 0.03 15.32
N PRO A 147 17.01 1.01 16.25
CA PRO A 147 15.84 1.85 16.52
C PRO A 147 15.52 2.76 15.32
N LEU A 148 14.31 3.30 15.33
CA LEU A 148 13.94 4.42 14.45
C LEU A 148 14.69 5.67 14.90
N GLU A 149 15.28 6.40 13.96
CA GLU A 149 15.81 7.74 14.22
C GLU A 149 14.65 8.74 14.22
N GLN A 150 14.44 9.43 15.33
CA GLN A 150 13.46 10.51 15.39
C GLN A 150 13.94 11.70 14.55
N SER A 151 13.04 12.24 13.74
CA SER A 151 13.32 13.40 12.89
C SER A 151 12.70 14.63 13.53
N ASP A 152 13.47 15.70 13.74
CA ASP A 152 12.91 16.97 14.24
C ASP A 152 12.16 17.75 13.14
N GLN A 153 12.08 17.21 11.91
CA GLN A 153 11.42 17.84 10.77
C GLN A 153 9.93 17.52 10.73
N PRO A 154 9.03 18.50 10.93
CA PRO A 154 7.59 18.28 10.89
C PRO A 154 7.15 17.70 9.54
N GLY A 155 6.37 16.61 9.59
CA GLY A 155 5.82 15.99 8.39
C GLY A 155 6.74 15.00 7.67
N ASP A 156 7.87 14.62 8.28
CA ASP A 156 8.65 13.42 7.94
C ASP A 156 8.00 12.18 8.59
N TYR A 157 8.07 10.98 8.02
CA TYR A 157 7.45 9.77 8.63
C TYR A 157 8.02 9.40 10.02
N ASN A 158 9.18 9.95 10.37
CA ASN A 158 9.89 9.70 11.62
C ASN A 158 9.61 10.75 12.71
N TRP A 159 8.79 11.78 12.42
CA TRP A 159 8.76 13.00 13.22
C TRP A 159 8.16 12.84 14.63
N ASP A 160 7.09 12.04 14.76
CA ASP A 160 6.37 11.87 16.03
C ASP A 160 6.19 10.40 16.43
N GLN A 161 6.96 9.48 15.82
CA GLN A 161 7.03 8.11 16.28
C GLN A 161 7.82 8.03 17.58
N ILE A 162 7.20 7.46 18.62
CA ILE A 162 7.92 7.03 19.81
C ILE A 162 8.83 5.88 19.40
N ALA A 163 10.10 6.17 19.17
CA ALA A 163 11.08 5.15 18.84
C ALA A 163 11.24 4.20 20.04
N LYS A 164 10.92 2.92 19.83
CA LYS A 164 11.25 1.83 20.75
C LYS A 164 12.35 1.01 20.12
N LEU A 165 13.30 0.54 20.94
CA LEU A 165 14.32 -0.39 20.47
C LEU A 165 13.63 -1.71 20.09
N PRO A 166 13.65 -2.12 18.81
CA PRO A 166 13.06 -3.39 18.42
C PRO A 166 13.92 -4.55 18.92
N ARG A 167 13.28 -5.68 19.20
CA ARG A 167 14.00 -6.96 19.38
C ARG A 167 14.41 -7.49 18.00
N ALA A 168 15.65 -7.93 17.86
CA ALA A 168 16.06 -8.65 16.66
C ALA A 168 15.38 -10.04 16.66
N LEU A 169 14.71 -10.40 15.57
CA LEU A 169 14.17 -11.76 15.41
C LEU A 169 15.30 -12.78 15.43
N GLU A 170 15.16 -13.83 16.21
CA GLU A 170 16.08 -14.97 16.17
C GLU A 170 15.88 -15.74 14.86
N THR A 171 16.92 -16.38 14.34
CA THR A 171 16.86 -17.19 13.11
C THR A 171 15.76 -18.25 13.18
N ALA A 172 15.55 -18.85 14.36
CA ALA A 172 14.52 -19.86 14.58
C ALA A 172 13.08 -19.31 14.50
N GLU A 173 12.88 -18.01 14.77
CA GLU A 173 11.56 -17.36 14.74
C GLU A 173 11.08 -17.03 13.32
N ILE A 174 11.99 -17.03 12.33
CA ILE A 174 11.66 -16.68 10.94
C ILE A 174 10.67 -17.67 10.34
N SER A 175 10.84 -18.96 10.63
CA SER A 175 9.90 -19.99 10.14
C SER A 175 8.47 -19.72 10.64
N ARG A 176 8.31 -19.35 11.93
CA ARG A 176 7.01 -18.95 12.49
C ARG A 176 6.48 -17.68 11.85
N LEU A 177 7.33 -16.67 11.59
CA LEU A 177 6.92 -15.45 10.90
C LEU A 177 6.35 -15.77 9.50
N VAL A 178 6.99 -16.67 8.75
CA VAL A 178 6.48 -17.14 7.44
C VAL A 178 5.13 -17.85 7.61
N GLN A 179 4.95 -18.65 8.67
CA GLN A 179 3.65 -19.27 8.97
C GLN A 179 2.56 -18.25 9.31
N ASP A 180 2.88 -17.13 9.96
CA ASP A 180 1.91 -16.05 10.20
C ASP A 180 1.44 -15.42 8.88
N TYR A 181 2.33 -15.24 7.89
CA TYR A 181 1.96 -14.84 6.54
C TYR A 181 1.05 -15.88 5.88
N CYS A 182 1.36 -17.19 5.98
CA CYS A 182 0.52 -18.25 5.43
C CYS A 182 -0.88 -18.29 6.06
N LEU A 183 -0.96 -18.14 7.38
CA LEU A 183 -2.24 -18.08 8.10
C LEU A 183 -3.08 -16.89 7.61
N ALA A 184 -2.47 -15.70 7.54
CA ALA A 184 -3.15 -14.50 7.06
C ALA A 184 -3.59 -14.63 5.59
N ALA A 185 -2.76 -15.22 4.73
CA ALA A 185 -3.09 -15.48 3.33
C ALA A 185 -4.24 -16.48 3.18
N ARG A 186 -4.24 -17.57 3.96
CA ARG A 186 -5.35 -18.53 4.01
C ARG A 186 -6.64 -17.88 4.46
N ASN A 187 -6.58 -17.03 5.48
CA ASN A 187 -7.73 -16.28 5.96
C ASN A 187 -8.21 -15.28 4.91
N ALA A 188 -7.32 -14.56 4.22
CA ALA A 188 -7.67 -13.70 3.09
C ALA A 188 -8.39 -14.47 1.97
N HIS A 189 -7.88 -15.65 1.61
CA HIS A 189 -8.52 -16.49 0.62
C HIS A 189 -9.92 -16.96 1.06
N LYS A 190 -10.08 -17.36 2.33
CA LYS A 190 -11.38 -17.73 2.91
C LYS A 190 -12.35 -16.55 2.97
N ALA A 191 -11.84 -15.35 3.24
CA ALA A 191 -12.62 -14.13 3.18
C ALA A 191 -13.06 -13.79 1.75
N GLY A 192 -12.53 -14.43 0.70
CA GLY A 192 -12.96 -14.19 -0.68
C GLY A 192 -12.08 -13.20 -1.45
N PHE A 193 -10.90 -12.82 -0.94
CA PHE A 193 -9.97 -12.03 -1.73
C PHE A 193 -9.47 -12.83 -2.96
N ASP A 194 -9.34 -12.13 -4.09
CA ASP A 194 -8.86 -12.73 -5.34
C ASP A 194 -7.34 -12.93 -5.34
N TYR A 195 -6.63 -11.98 -4.71
CA TYR A 195 -5.19 -11.95 -4.58
C TYR A 195 -4.74 -11.62 -3.16
N VAL A 196 -3.49 -11.92 -2.86
CA VAL A 196 -2.77 -11.46 -1.69
C VAL A 196 -1.54 -10.66 -2.15
N GLU A 197 -1.44 -9.40 -1.74
CA GLU A 197 -0.26 -8.55 -1.98
C GLU A 197 0.65 -8.54 -0.75
N ILE A 198 1.89 -8.99 -0.89
CA ILE A 198 2.93 -8.89 0.13
C ILE A 198 3.42 -7.44 0.18
N HIS A 199 3.23 -6.76 1.32
CA HIS A 199 3.79 -5.43 1.52
C HIS A 199 5.28 -5.50 1.90
N ALA A 200 6.16 -5.37 0.91
CA ALA A 200 7.62 -5.36 1.06
C ALA A 200 8.22 -3.99 0.68
N ALA A 201 7.60 -2.93 1.19
CA ALA A 201 7.86 -1.54 0.84
C ALA A 201 7.70 -0.63 2.06
N HIS A 202 8.00 0.65 1.88
CA HIS A 202 7.78 1.75 2.83
C HIS A 202 8.41 1.52 4.21
N GLY A 203 9.56 0.87 4.27
CA GLY A 203 10.36 0.68 5.48
C GLY A 203 9.76 -0.31 6.48
N TYR A 204 8.81 -1.14 6.08
CA TYR A 204 8.23 -2.18 6.94
C TYR A 204 9.08 -3.45 7.00
N LEU A 205 8.63 -4.49 7.71
CA LEU A 205 9.51 -5.58 8.17
C LEU A 205 10.33 -6.22 7.04
N ILE A 206 9.74 -6.54 5.90
CA ILE A 206 10.48 -7.18 4.80
C ILE A 206 11.55 -6.24 4.26
N GLU A 207 11.26 -4.95 4.08
CA GLU A 207 12.25 -3.98 3.64
C GLU A 207 13.32 -3.73 4.72
N GLN A 208 12.96 -3.82 6.01
CA GLN A 208 13.93 -3.80 7.13
C GLN A 208 14.91 -4.99 7.06
N PHE A 209 14.53 -6.12 6.48
CA PHE A 209 15.45 -7.23 6.17
C PHE A 209 16.26 -6.95 4.89
N MET A 210 15.66 -6.39 3.84
CA MET A 210 16.36 -6.15 2.57
C MET A 210 17.47 -5.09 2.68
N CYS A 211 17.25 -4.06 3.49
CA CYS A 211 18.07 -2.86 3.54
C CYS A 211 19.11 -2.90 4.66
N ASP A 212 20.39 -2.78 4.30
CA ASP A 212 21.53 -2.89 5.22
C ASP A 212 21.67 -1.71 6.19
N GLY A 213 20.96 -0.59 5.98
CA GLY A 213 20.82 0.48 6.95
C GLY A 213 20.12 0.02 8.23
N VAL A 214 19.28 -1.03 8.15
CA VAL A 214 18.59 -1.65 9.29
C VAL A 214 19.11 -3.06 9.56
N ASN A 215 19.25 -3.89 8.53
CA ASN A 215 19.70 -5.26 8.69
C ASN A 215 21.21 -5.33 8.95
N LYS A 216 21.57 -5.65 10.20
CA LYS A 216 22.95 -5.87 10.67
C LYS A 216 23.22 -7.33 11.03
N ARG A 217 22.40 -8.26 10.54
CA ARG A 217 22.54 -9.69 10.88
C ARG A 217 23.79 -10.29 10.23
N GLU A 218 24.37 -11.26 10.92
CA GLU A 218 25.52 -12.06 10.46
C GLU A 218 25.14 -13.50 10.09
N ASP A 219 23.87 -13.87 10.26
CA ASP A 219 23.34 -15.17 9.83
C ASP A 219 22.94 -15.15 8.34
N HIS A 220 22.29 -16.23 7.88
CA HIS A 220 21.88 -16.36 6.49
C HIS A 220 20.72 -15.43 6.07
N TYR A 221 20.25 -14.54 6.95
CA TYR A 221 19.30 -13.46 6.61
C TYR A 221 19.95 -12.08 6.57
N GLY A 222 21.29 -11.96 6.70
CA GLY A 222 22.02 -10.69 6.58
C GLY A 222 23.35 -10.81 5.85
N GLY A 223 24.11 -9.71 5.84
CA GLY A 223 25.35 -9.59 5.05
C GLY A 223 25.05 -9.34 3.57
N SER A 224 25.11 -10.37 2.73
CA SER A 224 24.96 -10.25 1.28
C SER A 224 23.51 -9.92 0.85
N LYS A 225 23.32 -9.30 -0.32
CA LYS A 225 21.99 -8.98 -0.86
C LYS A 225 21.10 -10.22 -1.01
N GLU A 226 21.68 -11.38 -1.37
CA GLU A 226 20.98 -12.65 -1.47
C GLU A 226 20.37 -13.07 -0.13
N ASN A 227 21.14 -12.94 0.95
CA ASN A 227 20.67 -13.23 2.30
C ASN A 227 19.66 -12.18 2.79
N ARG A 228 19.88 -10.90 2.51
CA ARG A 228 18.95 -9.82 2.87
C ARG A 228 17.59 -9.95 2.18
N CYS A 229 17.55 -10.45 0.94
CA CYS A 229 16.31 -10.75 0.21
C CYS A 229 15.70 -12.11 0.57
N ARG A 230 16.37 -12.96 1.36
CA ARG A 230 15.92 -14.34 1.62
C ARG A 230 14.52 -14.40 2.21
N LEU A 231 14.23 -13.57 3.22
CA LEU A 231 12.91 -13.53 3.86
C LEU A 231 11.80 -13.23 2.83
N LEU A 232 12.02 -12.28 1.91
CA LEU A 232 11.05 -11.96 0.86
C LEU A 232 10.74 -13.20 0.01
N PHE A 233 11.77 -13.91 -0.44
CA PHE A 233 11.60 -15.09 -1.28
C PHE A 233 10.97 -16.27 -0.55
N GLU A 234 11.36 -16.54 0.70
CA GLU A 234 10.73 -17.58 1.51
C GLU A 234 9.24 -17.32 1.75
N ILE A 235 8.84 -16.06 1.97
CA ILE A 235 7.42 -15.69 2.07
C ILE A 235 6.71 -15.93 0.73
N ILE A 236 7.30 -15.51 -0.40
CA ILE A 236 6.70 -15.74 -1.72
C ILE A 236 6.51 -17.24 -1.99
N GLU A 237 7.54 -18.04 -1.77
CA GLU A 237 7.51 -19.51 -1.95
C GLU A 237 6.41 -20.14 -1.09
N ALA A 238 6.31 -19.75 0.18
CA ALA A 238 5.31 -20.27 1.10
C ALA A 238 3.89 -19.86 0.69
N LEU A 239 3.67 -18.60 0.28
CA LEU A 239 2.35 -18.14 -0.14
C LEU A 239 1.92 -18.71 -1.49
N VAL A 240 2.85 -18.91 -2.44
CA VAL A 240 2.56 -19.60 -3.71
C VAL A 240 2.22 -21.06 -3.45
N ALA A 241 2.89 -21.74 -2.50
CA ALA A 241 2.54 -23.09 -2.10
C ALA A 241 1.16 -23.18 -1.41
N GLU A 242 0.81 -22.19 -0.59
CA GLU A 242 -0.47 -22.14 0.15
C GLU A 242 -1.66 -21.80 -0.76
N LEU A 243 -1.52 -20.84 -1.67
CA LEU A 243 -2.63 -20.31 -2.48
C LEU A 243 -2.65 -20.86 -3.91
N GLY A 244 -1.52 -21.36 -4.42
CA GLY A 244 -1.32 -21.69 -5.82
C GLY A 244 -0.76 -20.51 -6.64
N PRO A 245 -0.46 -20.75 -7.93
CA PRO A 245 0.10 -19.75 -8.82
C PRO A 245 -0.89 -18.60 -9.09
N ASP A 246 -0.36 -17.46 -9.53
CA ASP A 246 -1.12 -16.32 -10.04
C ASP A 246 -2.06 -15.65 -9.00
N ARG A 247 -1.85 -15.94 -7.71
CA ARG A 247 -2.61 -15.35 -6.59
C ARG A 247 -1.80 -14.44 -5.68
N VAL A 248 -0.48 -14.52 -5.74
CA VAL A 248 0.43 -13.74 -4.92
C VAL A 248 0.93 -12.54 -5.72
N ALA A 249 0.87 -11.37 -5.12
CA ALA A 249 1.41 -10.13 -5.65
C ALA A 249 2.38 -9.51 -4.63
N ILE A 250 3.17 -8.54 -5.06
CA ILE A 250 4.17 -7.89 -4.21
C ILE A 250 4.17 -6.40 -4.45
N ARG A 251 4.35 -5.63 -3.38
CA ARG A 251 4.64 -4.21 -3.43
C ARG A 251 6.04 -3.88 -2.95
N LEU A 252 6.81 -3.13 -3.76
CA LEU A 252 8.15 -2.63 -3.44
C LEU A 252 8.23 -1.09 -3.55
N SER A 253 9.23 -0.47 -2.90
CA SER A 253 9.53 0.97 -3.02
C SER A 253 11.02 1.23 -3.30
N PRO A 254 11.53 0.90 -4.51
CA PRO A 254 12.96 0.85 -4.76
C PRO A 254 13.73 2.18 -4.69
N THR A 255 13.14 3.25 -5.22
CA THR A 255 13.89 4.49 -5.43
C THR A 255 13.91 5.35 -4.16
N THR A 256 15.11 5.58 -3.64
CA THR A 256 15.33 6.44 -2.48
C THR A 256 16.12 7.71 -2.81
N ILE A 257 16.91 7.76 -3.89
CA ILE A 257 17.81 8.88 -4.22
C ILE A 257 17.34 9.65 -5.47
N ASN A 258 17.30 10.98 -5.34
CA ASN A 258 17.11 11.90 -6.45
C ASN A 258 18.43 12.05 -7.24
N PRO A 259 18.48 11.61 -8.51
CA PRO A 259 19.72 11.63 -9.29
C PRO A 259 20.19 13.05 -9.64
N ALA A 260 19.28 14.04 -9.67
CA ALA A 260 19.64 15.42 -10.00
C ALA A 260 20.29 16.14 -8.82
N THR A 261 19.96 15.76 -7.58
CA THR A 261 20.47 16.43 -6.38
C THR A 261 21.43 15.57 -5.56
N GLY A 262 21.49 14.26 -5.82
CA GLY A 262 22.20 13.27 -5.02
C GLY A 262 21.61 13.06 -3.62
N LYS A 263 20.45 13.67 -3.32
CA LYS A 263 19.79 13.60 -2.00
C LYS A 263 18.69 12.56 -2.01
N LEU A 264 18.32 12.06 -0.82
CA LEU A 264 17.15 11.19 -0.68
C LEU A 264 15.87 11.94 -1.07
N TYR A 265 14.92 11.27 -1.73
CA TYR A 265 13.59 11.82 -2.05
C TYR A 265 12.74 11.99 -0.78
N GLN A 266 12.34 10.86 -0.19
CA GLN A 266 11.69 10.73 1.10
C GLN A 266 12.12 9.38 1.68
N MET A 267 12.45 9.34 2.96
CA MET A 267 12.78 8.12 3.66
C MET A 267 11.55 7.63 4.42
N TYR A 268 11.23 6.34 4.31
CA TYR A 268 10.20 5.73 5.12
C TYR A 268 10.85 5.05 6.32
N PHE A 269 10.56 5.53 7.52
CA PHE A 269 10.97 4.87 8.77
C PHE A 269 12.47 4.62 8.91
N GLY A 270 13.33 5.50 8.38
CA GLY A 270 14.78 5.36 8.49
C GLY A 270 15.40 4.19 7.72
N VAL A 271 14.67 3.57 6.79
CA VAL A 271 15.14 2.37 6.08
C VAL A 271 15.90 2.76 4.81
N THR A 272 17.17 2.39 4.73
CA THR A 272 18.08 2.72 3.61
C THR A 272 18.97 1.54 3.26
N SER A 273 19.42 1.48 2.01
CA SER A 273 20.42 0.52 1.54
C SER A 273 21.60 1.28 0.95
N SER A 274 22.83 0.86 1.30
CA SER A 274 24.07 1.43 0.77
C SER A 274 24.29 1.14 -0.72
N ASP A 275 23.62 0.12 -1.23
CA ASP A 275 23.73 -0.47 -2.57
C ASP A 275 22.36 -0.57 -3.28
N ALA A 276 21.46 0.39 -3.04
CA ALA A 276 20.04 0.29 -3.39
C ALA A 276 19.77 -0.16 -4.83
N GLU A 277 20.46 0.40 -5.83
CA GLU A 277 20.25 0.03 -7.24
C GLU A 277 20.52 -1.47 -7.48
N ASP A 278 21.64 -2.02 -6.97
CA ASP A 278 22.00 -3.43 -7.12
C ASP A 278 21.06 -4.36 -6.33
N LEU A 279 20.67 -3.95 -5.12
CA LEU A 279 19.70 -4.67 -4.30
C LEU A 279 18.35 -4.84 -5.02
N TRP A 280 17.82 -3.75 -5.56
CA TRP A 280 16.51 -3.76 -6.20
C TRP A 280 16.53 -4.41 -7.58
N ASP A 281 17.60 -4.24 -8.35
CA ASP A 281 17.80 -4.97 -9.61
C ASP A 281 17.82 -6.49 -9.35
N TYR A 282 18.59 -6.94 -8.36
CA TYR A 282 18.62 -8.34 -7.95
C TYR A 282 17.24 -8.85 -7.53
N ALA A 283 16.57 -8.14 -6.62
CA ALA A 283 15.27 -8.55 -6.09
C ALA A 283 14.23 -8.67 -7.22
N ILE A 284 14.08 -7.62 -8.04
CA ILE A 284 13.07 -7.56 -9.11
C ILE A 284 13.37 -8.56 -10.22
N GLN A 285 14.64 -8.75 -10.61
CA GLN A 285 15.01 -9.76 -11.59
C GLN A 285 14.65 -11.18 -11.11
N LYS A 286 14.90 -11.48 -9.82
CA LYS A 286 14.55 -12.75 -9.19
C LYS A 286 13.05 -13.01 -9.14
N LEU A 287 12.21 -11.97 -9.06
CA LEU A 287 10.75 -12.13 -9.02
C LEU A 287 10.17 -12.85 -10.24
N ASN A 288 10.85 -12.79 -11.40
CA ASN A 288 10.43 -13.51 -12.61
C ASN A 288 10.43 -15.04 -12.47
N ALA A 289 11.06 -15.59 -11.43
CA ALA A 289 11.06 -17.02 -11.17
C ALA A 289 9.75 -17.52 -10.53
N TYR A 290 8.86 -16.60 -10.12
CA TYR A 290 7.62 -16.94 -9.42
C TYR A 290 6.38 -16.57 -10.26
N PRO A 291 5.30 -17.36 -10.17
CA PRO A 291 4.03 -17.09 -10.86
C PRO A 291 3.23 -16.02 -10.11
N LEU A 292 3.71 -14.77 -10.12
CA LEU A 292 3.07 -13.66 -9.43
C LEU A 292 1.93 -13.06 -10.27
N ALA A 293 0.84 -12.66 -9.60
CA ALA A 293 -0.26 -11.94 -10.24
C ALA A 293 0.20 -10.58 -10.78
N TYR A 294 0.96 -9.82 -9.98
CA TYR A 294 1.54 -8.53 -10.36
C TYR A 294 2.66 -8.08 -9.40
N LEU A 295 3.46 -7.12 -9.85
CA LEU A 295 4.40 -6.33 -9.04
C LEU A 295 3.93 -4.88 -9.02
N LEU A 296 3.75 -4.28 -7.83
CA LEU A 296 3.45 -2.87 -7.65
C LEU A 296 4.70 -2.11 -7.18
N LEU A 297 5.08 -1.06 -7.91
CA LEU A 297 6.19 -0.18 -7.55
C LEU A 297 5.68 1.20 -7.14
N THR A 298 6.05 1.64 -5.93
CA THR A 298 5.80 3.02 -5.49
C THR A 298 6.89 3.94 -6.01
N GLU A 299 6.55 4.82 -6.96
CA GLU A 299 7.38 5.95 -7.38
C GLU A 299 7.74 6.84 -6.17
N PRO A 300 8.94 7.42 -6.15
CA PRO A 300 9.42 8.16 -5.00
C PRO A 300 8.53 9.36 -4.72
N ARG A 301 8.13 9.48 -3.46
CA ARG A 301 7.40 10.65 -2.98
C ARG A 301 8.33 11.83 -2.81
N VAL A 302 7.85 13.02 -3.17
CA VAL A 302 8.56 14.28 -2.93
C VAL A 302 7.68 15.19 -2.08
N GLY A 303 8.28 15.86 -1.11
CA GLY A 303 7.59 16.82 -0.22
C GLY A 303 6.85 16.18 0.97
N ALA A 304 6.31 17.05 1.83
CA ALA A 304 5.82 16.70 3.16
C ALA A 304 4.53 15.85 3.18
N LEU A 305 4.22 15.32 4.36
CA LEU A 305 2.96 14.63 4.66
C LEU A 305 1.69 15.50 4.46
N SER A 306 1.82 16.83 4.36
CA SER A 306 0.74 17.79 4.07
C SER A 306 1.11 18.73 2.92
N VAL A 307 0.54 18.50 1.73
CA VAL A 307 0.66 19.38 0.56
C VAL A 307 -0.68 19.39 -0.16
N LEU A 308 -1.17 20.57 -0.55
CA LEU A 308 -2.40 20.68 -1.33
C LEU A 308 -2.27 19.89 -2.65
N PRO A 309 -3.37 19.39 -3.22
CA PRO A 309 -3.33 18.60 -4.45
C PRO A 309 -2.55 19.24 -5.60
N LEU A 310 -2.68 20.55 -5.74
CA LEU A 310 -2.04 21.35 -6.80
C LEU A 310 -0.55 21.60 -6.58
N ASP A 311 -0.08 21.52 -5.33
CA ASP A 311 1.30 21.86 -4.96
C ASP A 311 2.17 20.62 -4.78
N ASP A 312 1.62 19.41 -4.96
CA ASP A 312 2.35 18.16 -4.74
C ASP A 312 3.50 18.01 -5.75
N PRO A 313 4.77 18.15 -5.32
CA PRO A 313 5.90 18.12 -6.25
C PRO A 313 6.12 16.74 -6.87
N SER A 314 5.51 15.68 -6.32
CA SER A 314 5.57 14.32 -6.85
C SER A 314 4.98 14.21 -8.25
N ILE A 315 3.96 15.02 -8.58
CA ILE A 315 3.26 14.96 -9.87
C ILE A 315 4.13 15.44 -11.06
N HIS A 316 5.26 16.08 -10.75
CA HIS A 316 6.21 16.60 -11.75
C HIS A 316 7.53 15.83 -11.77
N GLN A 317 7.68 14.80 -10.93
CA GLN A 317 8.89 13.99 -10.95
C GLN A 317 8.90 13.01 -12.12
N PRO A 318 10.08 12.69 -12.68
CA PRO A 318 10.19 11.62 -13.66
C PRO A 318 9.87 10.27 -13.02
N LEU A 319 9.34 9.34 -13.82
CA LEU A 319 9.10 7.95 -13.42
C LEU A 319 10.44 7.24 -13.23
N ARG A 320 10.89 7.09 -11.99
CA ARG A 320 12.18 6.49 -11.65
C ARG A 320 12.12 4.97 -11.72
N ASN A 321 11.02 4.41 -11.24
CA ASN A 321 10.86 2.96 -11.20
C ASN A 321 10.43 2.37 -12.55
N ALA A 322 10.04 3.18 -13.55
CA ALA A 322 9.73 2.72 -14.89
C ALA A 322 10.87 1.91 -15.55
N ARG A 323 12.14 2.17 -15.15
CA ARG A 323 13.31 1.40 -15.62
C ARG A 323 13.18 -0.10 -15.34
N PHE A 324 12.52 -0.49 -14.25
CA PHE A 324 12.35 -1.88 -13.84
C PHE A 324 11.46 -2.68 -14.79
N ARG A 325 10.73 -2.03 -15.70
CA ARG A 325 10.03 -2.72 -16.79
C ARG A 325 10.96 -3.58 -17.63
N THR A 326 12.23 -3.21 -17.76
CA THR A 326 13.23 -4.00 -18.50
C THR A 326 13.70 -5.26 -17.76
N LEU A 327 13.53 -5.32 -16.43
CA LEU A 327 13.97 -6.43 -15.58
C LEU A 327 12.83 -7.38 -15.22
N TYR A 328 11.62 -6.85 -15.01
CA TYR A 328 10.43 -7.66 -14.72
C TYR A 328 9.70 -7.99 -16.02
N GLY A 329 9.11 -9.18 -16.13
CA GLY A 329 8.34 -9.62 -17.30
C GLY A 329 6.84 -9.77 -17.06
N GLY A 330 6.38 -9.75 -15.80
CA GLY A 330 4.96 -9.86 -15.44
C GLY A 330 4.22 -8.53 -15.48
N VAL A 331 2.97 -8.52 -14.98
CA VAL A 331 2.15 -7.31 -14.85
C VAL A 331 2.80 -6.33 -13.87
N LEU A 332 3.15 -5.13 -14.35
CA LEU A 332 3.81 -4.09 -13.56
C LEU A 332 2.85 -2.91 -13.30
N ILE A 333 2.56 -2.65 -12.03
CA ILE A 333 1.68 -1.57 -11.59
C ILE A 333 2.53 -0.41 -11.03
N GLY A 334 2.31 0.80 -11.55
CA GLY A 334 2.92 2.01 -11.03
C GLY A 334 2.00 2.71 -10.02
N ALA A 335 2.55 3.17 -8.89
CA ALA A 335 1.83 3.99 -7.91
C ALA A 335 2.64 5.22 -7.49
N GLY A 336 1.97 6.24 -6.95
CA GLY A 336 2.62 7.44 -6.41
C GLY A 336 2.72 8.59 -7.42
N GLY A 337 2.20 9.76 -7.06
CA GLY A 337 2.31 10.99 -7.88
C GLY A 337 1.51 11.02 -9.20
N PHE A 338 0.92 9.91 -9.65
CA PHE A 338 0.18 9.88 -10.91
C PHE A 338 -1.04 10.80 -10.93
N THR A 339 -1.11 11.57 -12.01
CA THR A 339 -2.26 12.35 -12.48
C THR A 339 -2.97 11.60 -13.62
N PRO A 340 -4.20 11.99 -14.01
CA PRO A 340 -4.90 11.42 -15.18
C PRO A 340 -4.02 11.36 -16.43
N SER A 341 -3.36 12.47 -16.77
CA SER A 341 -2.55 12.57 -17.99
C SER A 341 -1.26 11.75 -17.90
N SER A 342 -0.53 11.82 -16.78
CA SER A 342 0.70 11.03 -16.62
C SER A 342 0.43 9.53 -16.57
N ALA A 343 -0.74 9.10 -16.08
CA ALA A 343 -1.12 7.69 -16.08
C ALA A 343 -1.40 7.19 -17.50
N LEU A 344 -2.11 7.98 -18.30
CA LEU A 344 -2.36 7.69 -19.71
C LEU A 344 -1.05 7.59 -20.50
N GLU A 345 -0.14 8.54 -20.29
CA GLU A 345 1.20 8.54 -20.89
C GLU A 345 2.01 7.30 -20.48
N ALA A 346 2.06 6.98 -19.18
CA ALA A 346 2.84 5.86 -18.66
C ALA A 346 2.39 4.50 -19.23
N VAL A 347 1.08 4.27 -19.31
CA VAL A 347 0.54 3.05 -19.92
C VAL A 347 0.72 3.07 -21.44
N GLY A 348 0.48 4.21 -22.10
CA GLY A 348 0.68 4.36 -23.54
C GLY A 348 2.13 4.14 -23.99
N ALA A 349 3.10 4.48 -23.14
CA ALA A 349 4.52 4.27 -23.37
C ALA A 349 5.03 2.88 -22.92
N ASN A 350 4.13 1.99 -22.45
CA ASN A 350 4.48 0.68 -21.91
C ASN A 350 5.48 0.73 -20.74
N ALA A 351 5.50 1.84 -19.98
CA ALA A 351 6.31 1.98 -18.77
C ALA A 351 5.70 1.18 -17.60
N TYR A 352 4.36 1.14 -17.55
CA TYR A 352 3.57 0.37 -16.61
C TYR A 352 2.38 -0.25 -17.34
N ASP A 353 1.95 -1.43 -16.90
CA ASP A 353 0.74 -2.08 -17.42
C ASP A 353 -0.53 -1.47 -16.84
N MET A 354 -0.46 -1.04 -15.57
CA MET A 354 -1.58 -0.46 -14.82
C MET A 354 -1.08 0.64 -13.88
N ILE A 355 -1.98 1.53 -13.47
CA ILE A 355 -1.68 2.64 -12.57
C ILE A 355 -2.60 2.60 -11.36
N ALA A 356 -1.99 2.57 -10.17
CA ALA A 356 -2.69 2.62 -8.90
C ALA A 356 -2.77 4.06 -8.36
N PHE A 357 -3.99 4.49 -8.09
CA PHE A 357 -4.30 5.80 -7.54
C PHE A 357 -4.71 5.67 -6.07
N GLY A 358 -4.01 6.40 -5.20
CA GLY A 358 -4.39 6.53 -3.80
C GLY A 358 -5.36 7.70 -3.60
N ARG A 359 -4.79 8.88 -3.35
CA ARG A 359 -5.52 10.10 -2.98
C ARG A 359 -6.65 10.49 -3.94
N TRP A 360 -6.44 10.34 -5.24
CA TRP A 360 -7.50 10.63 -6.22
C TRP A 360 -8.66 9.64 -6.15
N PHE A 361 -8.39 8.37 -5.91
CA PHE A 361 -9.43 7.34 -5.77
C PHE A 361 -10.09 7.39 -4.37
N LEU A 362 -9.37 7.92 -3.37
CA LEU A 362 -9.97 8.27 -2.09
C LEU A 362 -11.08 9.31 -2.27
N SER A 363 -10.83 10.44 -2.92
CA SER A 363 -11.86 11.48 -3.07
C SER A 363 -12.86 11.22 -4.21
N ASN A 364 -12.59 10.28 -5.11
CA ASN A 364 -13.43 10.00 -6.27
C ASN A 364 -13.78 8.50 -6.28
N PRO A 365 -14.91 8.08 -5.70
CA PRO A 365 -15.31 6.68 -5.71
C PRO A 365 -15.49 6.12 -7.14
N ASP A 366 -15.96 6.97 -8.05
CA ASP A 366 -16.18 6.73 -9.47
C ASP A 366 -14.98 7.12 -10.36
N LEU A 367 -13.75 7.09 -9.81
CA LEU A 367 -12.55 7.57 -10.52
C LEU A 367 -12.39 6.98 -11.94
N PRO A 368 -12.56 5.67 -12.20
CA PRO A 368 -12.43 5.12 -13.55
C PRO A 368 -13.37 5.80 -14.55
N GLU A 369 -14.64 6.02 -14.20
CA GLU A 369 -15.62 6.68 -15.07
C GLU A 369 -15.23 8.14 -15.33
N ARG A 370 -14.80 8.88 -14.30
CA ARG A 370 -14.35 10.26 -14.47
C ARG A 370 -13.15 10.34 -15.41
N LEU A 371 -12.17 9.46 -15.24
CA LEU A 371 -10.99 9.41 -16.11
C LEU A 371 -11.36 9.06 -17.56
N LEU A 372 -12.39 8.24 -17.78
CA LEU A 372 -12.86 7.89 -19.12
C LEU A 372 -13.55 9.07 -19.80
N LEU A 373 -14.42 9.77 -19.08
CA LEU A 373 -15.24 10.87 -19.60
C LEU A 373 -14.51 12.23 -19.59
N GLY A 374 -13.38 12.32 -18.89
CA GLY A 374 -12.68 13.59 -18.65
C GLY A 374 -13.38 14.48 -17.63
N SER A 375 -14.25 13.93 -16.77
CA SER A 375 -15.03 14.69 -15.78
C SER A 375 -14.15 15.28 -14.66
N PRO A 376 -14.53 16.42 -14.06
CA PRO A 376 -13.83 17.00 -12.92
C PRO A 376 -13.70 16.04 -11.73
N LEU A 377 -12.57 16.08 -11.03
CA LEU A 377 -12.30 15.27 -9.84
C LEU A 377 -12.61 16.06 -8.57
N ASN A 378 -13.17 15.40 -7.55
CA ASN A 378 -13.22 15.92 -6.18
C ASN A 378 -11.78 16.10 -5.67
N LEU A 379 -11.49 17.29 -5.14
CA LEU A 379 -10.26 17.53 -4.37
C LEU A 379 -10.29 16.70 -3.08
N TYR A 380 -9.17 16.06 -2.78
CA TYR A 380 -9.02 15.29 -1.54
C TYR A 380 -8.68 16.20 -0.36
N ASP A 381 -9.28 15.90 0.79
CA ASP A 381 -8.96 16.52 2.06
C ASP A 381 -8.00 15.64 2.88
N ARG A 382 -6.78 16.13 3.12
CA ARG A 382 -5.78 15.40 3.90
C ARG A 382 -6.13 15.30 5.39
N ALA A 383 -6.95 16.22 5.91
CA ALA A 383 -7.32 16.23 7.32
C ALA A 383 -8.15 15.00 7.72
N THR A 384 -8.81 14.35 6.76
CA THR A 384 -9.68 13.19 6.98
C THR A 384 -9.06 11.86 6.54
N PHE A 385 -7.77 11.85 6.19
CA PHE A 385 -7.10 10.63 5.70
C PHE A 385 -7.08 9.52 6.75
N TYR A 386 -6.86 9.80 8.03
CA TYR A 386 -6.72 8.78 9.06
C TYR A 386 -7.70 8.98 10.21
N GLY A 387 -8.27 7.88 10.72
CA GLY A 387 -9.24 7.91 11.82
C GLY A 387 -10.57 8.55 11.44
N GLY A 388 -11.38 8.88 12.45
CA GLY A 388 -12.70 9.48 12.27
C GLY A 388 -13.78 8.49 11.77
N GLY A 389 -14.87 9.04 11.24
CA GLY A 389 -16.02 8.28 10.72
C GLY A 389 -16.15 8.37 9.20
N SER A 390 -17.40 8.48 8.72
CA SER A 390 -17.76 8.54 7.30
C SER A 390 -17.25 9.77 6.54
N VAL A 391 -17.05 10.91 7.23
CA VAL A 391 -16.55 12.16 6.63
C VAL A 391 -15.13 11.98 6.09
N GLY A 392 -14.93 12.34 4.82
CA GLY A 392 -13.71 12.13 4.07
C GLY A 392 -13.38 10.65 3.81
N TYR A 393 -14.41 9.80 3.84
CA TYR A 393 -14.29 8.36 3.63
C TYR A 393 -15.33 7.84 2.64
N THR A 394 -16.60 7.86 3.05
CA THR A 394 -17.75 7.35 2.31
C THR A 394 -18.71 8.44 1.86
N ASP A 395 -18.46 9.70 2.22
CA ASP A 395 -19.28 10.87 1.88
C ASP A 395 -18.78 11.66 0.65
N TYR A 396 -17.67 11.23 0.03
CA TYR A 396 -17.26 11.77 -1.26
C TYR A 396 -18.29 11.35 -2.33
N PRO A 397 -18.94 12.29 -3.03
CA PRO A 397 -20.00 11.95 -3.96
C PRO A 397 -19.47 11.58 -5.34
N GLU A 398 -20.18 10.67 -6.00
CA GLU A 398 -20.05 10.36 -7.43
C GLU A 398 -20.42 11.57 -8.30
N PHE A 399 -19.90 11.63 -9.52
CA PHE A 399 -20.12 12.77 -10.40
C PHE A 399 -21.57 12.86 -10.89
N SER A 400 -22.18 11.72 -11.21
CA SER A 400 -23.58 11.62 -11.66
C SER A 400 -24.57 12.11 -10.59
N HIS A 401 -24.29 11.87 -9.31
CA HIS A 401 -25.13 12.29 -8.19
C HIS A 401 -25.01 13.80 -7.90
N LYS A 402 -23.85 14.44 -8.14
CA LYS A 402 -23.66 15.89 -7.98
C LYS A 402 -24.48 16.74 -8.95
N GLN A 403 -24.92 16.21 -10.09
CA GLN A 403 -25.76 16.98 -11.02
C GLN A 403 -27.18 17.20 -10.50
N ASN A 404 -27.63 16.39 -9.53
CA ASN A 404 -29.01 16.39 -9.03
C ASN A 404 -29.19 17.08 -7.67
N GLU A 405 -28.12 17.33 -6.90
CA GLU A 405 -28.19 18.02 -5.61
C GLU A 405 -27.22 19.20 -5.50
N THR A 406 -27.75 20.32 -5.03
CA THR A 406 -27.04 21.54 -4.64
C THR A 406 -25.89 21.27 -3.66
N VAL A 407 -24.66 21.59 -4.10
CA VAL A 407 -23.45 21.84 -3.29
C VAL A 407 -22.97 20.67 -2.42
N SER A 408 -22.22 19.74 -3.03
CA SER A 408 -21.20 19.01 -2.28
C SER A 408 -20.15 19.99 -1.74
N HIS A 409 -19.79 19.87 -0.47
CA HIS A 409 -18.74 20.68 0.18
C HIS A 409 -17.32 20.38 -0.34
N TYR A 410 -17.16 19.36 -1.19
CA TYR A 410 -15.89 19.06 -1.85
C TYR A 410 -15.77 19.81 -3.17
N GLU A 411 -14.74 20.66 -3.26
CA GLU A 411 -14.37 21.36 -4.49
C GLU A 411 -14.00 20.38 -5.62
N LEU A 412 -14.22 20.81 -6.86
CA LEU A 412 -13.89 20.07 -8.07
C LEU A 412 -12.68 20.69 -8.78
N ILE A 413 -11.88 19.84 -9.43
CA ILE A 413 -10.79 20.27 -10.30
C ILE A 413 -10.86 19.59 -11.66
N GLU A 414 -10.68 20.37 -12.72
CA GLU A 414 -10.56 19.85 -14.08
C GLU A 414 -9.28 19.03 -14.23
N GLN A 415 -9.35 17.88 -14.89
CA GLN A 415 -8.23 16.93 -14.97
C GLN A 415 -6.98 17.53 -15.64
N ASN A 416 -7.17 18.41 -16.63
CA ASN A 416 -6.08 19.08 -17.34
C ASN A 416 -5.34 20.10 -16.46
N LEU A 417 -5.97 20.62 -15.40
CA LEU A 417 -5.35 21.59 -14.48
C LEU A 417 -4.43 20.93 -13.46
N ILE A 418 -4.62 19.63 -13.17
CA ILE A 418 -3.86 18.91 -12.14
C ILE A 418 -2.36 18.93 -12.44
N ARG A 419 -1.95 18.79 -13.71
CA ARG A 419 -0.53 18.79 -14.13
C ARG A 419 -0.07 20.13 -14.71
N ALA A 420 -1.00 21.04 -15.04
CA ALA A 420 -0.69 22.34 -15.63
C ALA A 420 -0.03 23.32 -14.64
N ALA A 421 -0.09 23.03 -13.34
CA ALA A 421 0.48 23.85 -12.28
C ALA A 421 2.01 23.72 -12.18
N LYS A 422 2.75 24.13 -13.23
CA LYS A 422 4.12 24.67 -13.12
C LYS A 422 4.59 25.21 -14.48
N ASN A 423 4.25 26.47 -14.72
CA ASN A 423 5.00 27.39 -15.60
C ASN A 423 4.82 28.84 -15.10
N SER A 424 4.94 29.06 -13.79
CA SER A 424 4.90 30.40 -13.21
C SER A 424 5.66 30.45 -11.89
N LYS A 425 6.99 30.42 -11.97
CA LYS A 425 7.92 31.43 -11.42
C LYS A 425 9.36 30.96 -11.52
#